data_AF-A0A6B3IQ45-F1
#
_entry.id   AF-A0A6B3IQ45-F1
#
_cell.length_a   1.000
_cell.length_b   1.000
_cell.length_c   1.000
_cell.angle_alpha   90.00
_cell.angle_beta   90.00
_cell.angle_gamma   90.00
#
_symmetry.space_group_name_H-M   'P 1'
#
loop_
_entity.id
_entity.type
_entity.pdbx_description
1 polymer ?
#
loop_
_entity_poly.entity_id
_entity_poly.type
_entity_poly.pdbx_seq_one_letter_code
_entity_poly.pdbx_strand_id
1 'polypeptide(L)'
;KGFPASGPADGKICSGGNGQFAQLDDPRGGNWPATQVTGGQGYSFRWQFTARHSTSDFRYYITKNGWDSTKPLTRAALESQPFMTVPYGNQQPPATLTHQGTIPTQKS
;
A
#
# COMPACT_ATOMS: atom_id res chain seq x y z
N LYS A 1 11.34 -3.74 4.95
CA LYS A 1 10.94 -2.81 6.05
C LYS A 1 11.55 -1.42 5.81
N GLY A 2 11.16 -0.40 6.58
CA GLY A 2 11.81 0.92 6.56
C GLY A 2 11.42 1.85 5.40
N PHE A 3 10.42 1.48 4.59
CA PHE A 3 9.80 2.39 3.63
C PHE A 3 9.21 3.63 4.35
N PRO A 4 9.38 4.86 3.81
CA PRO A 4 9.99 5.19 2.53
C PRO A 4 11.52 5.43 2.54
N ALA A 5 12.15 5.65 3.71
CA ALA A 5 13.59 5.97 3.76
C ALA A 5 14.51 4.85 3.25
N SER A 6 14.03 3.61 3.27
CA SER A 6 14.69 2.41 2.74
C SER A 6 13.65 1.49 2.10
N GLY A 7 13.93 0.19 1.97
CA GLY A 7 13.05 -0.78 1.32
C GLY A 7 13.29 -0.87 -0.19
N PRO A 8 12.32 -1.38 -0.97
CA PRO A 8 12.47 -1.56 -2.41
C PRO A 8 12.78 -0.25 -3.14
N ALA A 9 13.56 -0.34 -4.22
CA ALA A 9 13.86 0.80 -5.08
C ALA A 9 12.59 1.37 -5.76
N ASP A 10 12.67 2.61 -6.23
CA ASP A 10 11.62 3.20 -7.06
C ASP A 10 11.40 2.37 -8.33
N GLY A 11 10.14 2.22 -8.75
CA GLY A 11 9.75 1.31 -9.82
C GLY A 11 9.82 -0.18 -9.45
N LYS A 12 10.08 -0.50 -8.17
CA LYS A 12 10.10 -1.87 -7.61
C LYS A 12 9.29 -2.02 -6.33
N ILE A 13 8.42 -1.05 -6.05
CA ILE A 13 7.66 -0.98 -4.80
C ILE A 13 6.59 -2.07 -4.76
N CYS A 14 5.89 -2.32 -5.86
CA CYS A 14 4.76 -3.26 -5.93
C CYS A 14 5.21 -4.72 -5.90
N SER A 15 6.37 -5.04 -6.50
CA SER A 15 6.99 -6.37 -6.42
C SER A 15 7.67 -6.65 -5.07
N GLY A 16 7.75 -5.67 -4.18
CA GLY A 16 8.55 -5.76 -2.96
C GLY A 16 10.06 -5.91 -3.22
N GLY A 17 10.53 -5.55 -4.42
CA GLY A 17 11.91 -5.76 -4.85
C GLY A 17 12.23 -7.19 -5.27
N ASN A 18 11.23 -8.08 -5.37
CA ASN A 18 11.44 -9.46 -5.79
C ASN A 18 11.28 -9.60 -7.31
N GLY A 19 12.36 -10.00 -7.99
CA GLY A 19 12.38 -10.19 -9.44
C GLY A 19 11.39 -11.23 -9.97
N GLN A 20 11.02 -12.23 -9.16
CA GLN A 20 9.99 -13.22 -9.52
C GLN A 20 8.58 -12.60 -9.64
N PHE A 21 8.39 -11.39 -9.11
CA PHE A 21 7.11 -10.67 -9.10
C PHE A 21 7.18 -9.34 -9.87
N ALA A 22 8.18 -9.19 -10.77
CA ALA A 22 8.42 -7.94 -11.50
C ALA A 22 7.22 -7.46 -12.34
N GLN A 23 6.33 -8.37 -12.74
CA GLN A 23 5.07 -8.05 -13.43
C GLN A 23 4.11 -7.16 -12.62
N LEU A 24 4.30 -7.05 -11.30
CA LEU A 24 3.52 -6.15 -10.44
C LEU A 24 3.98 -4.69 -10.54
N ASP A 25 5.18 -4.45 -11.07
CA ASP A 25 5.72 -3.09 -11.25
C ASP A 25 5.36 -2.47 -12.62
N ASP A 26 4.80 -3.27 -13.53
CA ASP A 26 4.31 -2.80 -14.82
C ASP A 26 2.99 -2.04 -14.62
N PRO A 27 2.90 -0.73 -14.97
CA PRO A 27 1.68 0.05 -14.81
C PRO A 27 0.54 -0.38 -15.74
N ARG A 28 0.80 -1.20 -16.77
CA ARG A 28 -0.21 -1.64 -17.76
C ARG A 28 -0.98 -0.47 -18.39
N GLY A 29 -0.30 0.66 -18.59
CA GLY A 29 -0.90 1.90 -19.07
C GLY A 29 -1.99 2.47 -18.14
N GLY A 30 -1.93 2.19 -16.83
CA GLY A 30 -2.93 2.61 -15.85
C GLY A 30 -4.15 1.69 -15.76
N ASN A 31 -4.17 0.56 -16.46
CA ASN A 31 -5.35 -0.30 -16.61
C ASN A 31 -5.36 -1.51 -15.67
N TRP A 32 -4.85 -1.35 -14.45
CA TRP A 32 -5.07 -2.35 -13.40
C TRP A 32 -6.56 -2.37 -13.00
N PRO A 33 -7.18 -3.55 -12.79
CA PRO A 33 -8.51 -3.61 -12.20
C PRO A 33 -8.51 -2.90 -10.84
N ALA A 34 -9.47 -1.99 -10.65
CA ALA A 34 -9.52 -1.12 -9.49
C ALA A 34 -10.80 -1.37 -8.66
N THR A 35 -10.66 -1.27 -7.35
CA THR A 35 -11.80 -1.19 -6.43
C THR A 35 -12.25 0.25 -6.34
N GLN A 36 -13.51 0.52 -6.68
CA GLN A 36 -14.08 1.86 -6.54
C GLN A 36 -14.31 2.19 -5.06
N VAL A 37 -13.81 3.34 -4.63
CA VAL A 37 -13.95 3.86 -3.27
C VAL A 37 -14.29 5.35 -3.33
N THR A 38 -14.97 5.87 -2.32
CA THR A 38 -15.28 7.29 -2.22
C THR A 38 -14.39 7.95 -1.16
N GLY A 39 -13.83 9.13 -1.48
CA GLY A 39 -13.07 9.91 -0.51
C GLY A 39 -13.93 10.24 0.73
N GLY A 40 -13.37 10.07 1.92
CA GLY A 40 -14.08 10.25 3.19
C GLY A 40 -14.92 9.06 3.64
N GLN A 41 -15.05 8.01 2.81
CA GLN A 41 -15.78 6.80 3.17
C GLN A 41 -14.98 5.98 4.20
N GLY A 42 -15.69 5.42 5.20
CA GLY A 42 -15.15 4.36 6.04
C GLY A 42 -14.90 3.08 5.24
N TYR A 43 -13.73 2.47 5.40
CA TYR A 43 -13.31 1.31 4.62
C TYR A 43 -12.63 0.24 5.48
N SER A 44 -12.92 -1.02 5.16
CA SER A 44 -12.36 -2.19 5.82
C SER A 44 -11.18 -2.74 5.02
N PHE A 45 -9.97 -2.50 5.50
CA PHE A 45 -8.75 -3.06 4.91
C PHE A 45 -8.50 -4.45 5.50
N ARG A 46 -8.59 -5.49 4.68
CA ARG A 46 -8.47 -6.88 5.12
C ARG A 46 -7.18 -7.53 4.63
N TRP A 47 -6.42 -8.11 5.55
CA TRP A 47 -5.27 -8.97 5.27
C TRP A 47 -5.62 -10.45 5.48
N GLN A 48 -5.03 -11.30 4.64
CA GLN A 48 -5.07 -12.76 4.76
C GLN A 48 -3.65 -13.28 4.85
N PHE A 49 -3.31 -13.98 5.94
CA PHE A 49 -1.96 -14.46 6.19
C PHE A 49 -1.89 -15.97 6.08
N THR A 50 -1.02 -16.47 5.20
CA THR A 50 -0.66 -17.89 5.12
C THR A 50 0.40 -18.27 6.16
N ALA A 51 1.22 -17.32 6.58
CA ALA A 51 2.12 -17.40 7.72
C ALA A 51 1.98 -16.15 8.59
N ARG A 52 1.75 -16.35 9.89
CA ARG A 52 1.47 -15.27 10.85
C ARG A 52 2.74 -14.91 11.60
N HIS A 53 3.37 -13.79 11.24
CA HIS A 53 4.59 -13.32 11.88
C HIS A 53 4.30 -12.30 12.99
N SER A 54 5.19 -12.20 13.99
CA SER A 54 5.19 -11.05 14.91
C SER A 54 5.30 -9.76 14.11
N THR A 55 4.37 -8.83 14.33
CA THR A 55 4.20 -7.66 13.47
C THR A 55 4.43 -6.37 14.26
N SER A 56 5.29 -5.49 13.76
CA SER A 56 5.53 -4.19 14.37
C SER A 56 4.38 -3.21 14.09
N ASP A 57 4.03 -3.02 12.81
CA ASP A 57 2.96 -2.14 12.38
C ASP A 57 2.38 -2.56 11.02
N PHE A 58 1.24 -1.93 10.67
CA PHE A 58 0.74 -1.81 9.31
C PHE A 58 0.65 -0.34 8.93
N ARG A 59 1.06 0.02 7.72
CA ARG A 59 1.02 1.40 7.22
C ARG A 59 0.39 1.46 5.83
N TYR A 60 -0.52 2.41 5.64
CA TYR A 60 -1.29 2.58 4.42
C TYR A 60 -0.95 3.92 3.78
N TYR A 61 -0.53 3.86 2.52
CA TYR A 61 -0.15 5.02 1.72
C TYR A 61 -1.11 5.17 0.56
N ILE A 62 -1.17 6.37 0.03
CA ILE A 62 -1.98 6.71 -1.14
C ILE A 62 -1.14 7.58 -2.07
N THR A 63 -1.45 7.53 -3.36
CA THR A 63 -0.80 8.38 -4.34
C THR A 63 -1.19 9.86 -4.16
N LYS A 64 -0.32 10.74 -4.66
CA LYS A 64 -0.59 12.17 -4.76
C LYS A 64 -1.59 12.44 -5.89
N ASN A 65 -2.29 13.57 -5.81
CA ASN A 65 -3.09 14.04 -6.93
C ASN A 65 -2.20 14.33 -8.14
N GLY A 66 -2.69 14.00 -9.34
CA GLY A 66 -1.95 14.19 -10.59
C GLY A 66 -0.77 13.22 -10.77
N TRP A 67 -0.68 12.15 -9.98
CA TRP A 67 0.30 11.09 -10.26
C TRP A 67 0.00 10.43 -11.61
N ASP A 68 1.04 10.09 -12.37
CA ASP A 68 0.90 9.43 -13.67
C ASP A 68 0.77 7.92 -13.48
N SER A 69 -0.46 7.41 -13.57
CA SER A 69 -0.77 5.98 -13.43
C SER A 69 -0.20 5.11 -14.56
N THR A 70 0.32 5.71 -15.63
CA THR A 70 0.95 5.00 -16.74
C THR A 70 2.45 4.76 -16.52
N LYS A 71 3.01 5.24 -15.39
CA LYS A 71 4.43 5.09 -15.03
C LYS A 71 4.62 4.14 -13.85
N PRO A 72 5.80 3.50 -13.74
CA PRO A 72 6.14 2.71 -12.55
C PRO A 72 6.01 3.54 -11.27
N LEU A 73 5.47 2.93 -10.21
CA LEU A 73 5.26 3.60 -8.93
C LEU A 73 6.59 3.95 -8.25
N THR A 74 6.73 5.19 -7.83
CA THR A 74 7.90 5.71 -7.11
C THR A 74 7.49 6.38 -5.80
N ARG A 75 8.45 6.67 -4.93
CA ARG A 75 8.20 7.49 -3.73
C ARG A 75 7.67 8.88 -4.08
N ALA A 76 8.08 9.46 -5.20
CA ALA A 76 7.62 10.79 -5.62
C ALA A 76 6.11 10.82 -5.92
N ALA A 77 5.55 9.70 -6.40
CA ALA A 77 4.13 9.54 -6.70
C ALA A 77 3.25 9.30 -5.45
N LEU A 78 3.83 8.97 -4.30
CA LEU A 78 3.12 8.69 -3.06
C LEU A 78 3.13 9.88 -2.11
N GLU A 79 2.06 10.02 -1.32
CA GLU A 79 2.10 10.88 -0.14
C GLU A 79 3.23 10.40 0.79
N SER A 80 4.03 11.34 1.30
CA SER A 80 5.24 11.02 2.05
C SER A 80 4.94 10.40 3.42
N GLN A 81 3.74 10.64 3.95
CA GLN A 81 3.24 10.06 5.19
C GLN A 81 2.08 9.11 4.91
N PRO A 82 1.99 7.99 5.66
CA PRO A 82 0.83 7.12 5.57
C PRO A 82 -0.42 7.85 6.07
N PHE A 83 -1.56 7.64 5.41
CA PHE A 83 -2.84 8.18 5.89
C PHE A 83 -3.41 7.36 7.06
N MET A 84 -2.93 6.14 7.25
CA MET A 84 -3.28 5.29 8.40
C MET A 84 -2.07 4.46 8.83
N THR A 85 -1.78 4.46 10.13
CA THR A 85 -0.79 3.58 10.76
C THR A 85 -1.48 2.81 11.88
N VAL A 86 -1.28 1.50 11.91
CA VAL A 86 -1.79 0.59 12.94
C VAL A 86 -0.60 -0.05 13.63
N PRO A 87 -0.12 0.50 14.76
CA PRO A 87 0.89 -0.16 15.59
C PRO A 87 0.35 -1.49 16.10
N TYR A 88 1.18 -2.53 16.08
CA TYR A 88 0.75 -3.89 16.44
C TYR A 88 1.57 -4.52 17.57
N GLY A 89 2.53 -3.77 18.15
CA GLY A 89 3.19 -4.12 19.40
C GLY A 89 3.99 -5.43 19.37
N ASN A 90 4.50 -5.80 18.18
CA ASN A 90 5.21 -7.07 17.95
C ASN A 90 4.37 -8.31 18.32
N GLN A 91 3.04 -8.20 18.25
CA GLN A 91 2.14 -9.33 18.44
C GLN A 91 1.95 -10.11 17.14
N GLN A 92 1.59 -11.39 17.26
CA GLN A 92 1.19 -12.19 16.10
C GLN A 92 -0.26 -11.87 15.74
N PRO A 93 -0.58 -11.46 14.51
CA PRO A 93 -1.95 -11.19 14.10
C PRO A 93 -2.79 -12.47 14.02
N PRO A 94 -4.14 -12.40 14.00
CA PRO A 94 -4.98 -13.52 13.57
C PRO A 94 -4.71 -13.89 12.10
N ALA A 95 -5.23 -15.03 11.62
CA ALA A 95 -5.05 -15.46 10.22
C ALA A 95 -5.73 -14.50 9.23
N THR A 96 -6.90 -13.98 9.59
CA THR A 96 -7.59 -12.89 8.89
C THR A 96 -7.64 -11.68 9.81
N LEU A 97 -7.16 -10.53 9.35
CA LEU A 97 -7.13 -9.28 10.11
C LEU A 97 -7.82 -8.18 9.32
N THR A 98 -8.67 -7.41 9.99
CA THR A 98 -9.34 -6.25 9.39
C THR A 98 -8.98 -4.99 10.18
N HIS A 99 -8.60 -3.94 9.45
CA HIS A 99 -8.43 -2.59 10.00
C HIS A 99 -9.52 -1.68 9.43
N GLN A 100 -10.18 -0.95 10.31
CA GLN A 100 -11.10 0.11 9.91
C GLN A 100 -10.31 1.39 9.67
N GLY A 101 -10.45 1.97 8.49
CA GLY A 101 -9.84 3.25 8.12
C GLY A 101 -10.83 4.16 7.41
N THR A 102 -10.38 5.36 7.07
CA THR A 102 -11.12 6.29 6.22
C THR A 102 -10.31 6.55 4.96
N ILE A 103 -10.94 6.45 3.79
CA ILE A 103 -10.29 6.78 2.52
C ILE A 103 -9.98 8.28 2.52
N PRO A 104 -8.74 8.71 2.21
CA PRO A 104 -8.41 10.13 2.15
C PRO A 104 -9.34 10.90 1.20
N THR A 105 -9.77 12.09 1.61
CA THR A 105 -10.56 12.99 0.77
C THR A 105 -9.69 13.64 -0.29
N GLN A 106 -10.34 14.28 -1.27
CA GLN A 106 -9.67 15.08 -2.32
C GLN A 106 -8.62 14.30 -3.11
N LYS A 107 -8.88 13.02 -3.37
CA LYS A 107 -8.07 12.17 -4.25
C LYS A 107 -8.72 12.11 -5.64
N SER A 108 -7.94 12.39 -6.67
CA SER A 108 -8.34 12.41 -8.09
C SER A 108 -7.67 11.29 -8.86
#